data_AF-A0A6P6VI05-F1
#
_entry.id   AF-A0A6P6VI05-F1
#
_cell.length_a   1.000
_cell.length_b   1.000
_cell.length_c   1.000
_cell.angle_alpha   90.00
_cell.angle_beta   90.00
_cell.angle_gamma   90.00
#
_symmetry.space_group_name_H-M   'P 1'
#
loop_
_entity.id
_entity.type
_entity.pdbx_description
1 polymer ?
#
loop_
_entity_poly.entity_id
_entity_poly.type
_entity_poly.pdbx_seq_one_letter_code
_entity_poly.pdbx_strand_id
1 'polypeptide(L)'
;MYRWGKGLESVSKFPYARDRFVECYFWAVGTLYEPQHSLARMTFAKVAALITMIDDIYDAYGTLDELQILTDSAERWDGSGVDQLSDYIRASYATLQKFNKEVGEDLAKKQRTYAFNKYIEDWKQYMRTNLTQSRWFLTKELPSFADYISNGAITIGAYLIASAGFLDMDSASEDVINWMSTNPKLMVAYSTHSRLINDYGGHKFDKERGSSTALECFMKDHNISEEEAAKKFREMIENTWKVMNEECLRPTPIPRDGLKMLLNVARVGETVYKHRIDGFTEPHVIKDHIRAMLVDFMSI
;
A
#
# COMPACT_ATOMS: atom_id res chain seq x y z
N MET A 1 -12.34 -0.13 13.66
CA MET A 1 -11.78 -1.15 12.77
C MET A 1 -12.48 -2.51 12.89
N TYR A 2 -12.34 -3.25 14.00
CA TYR A 2 -12.89 -4.61 14.13
C TYR A 2 -14.41 -4.73 13.86
N ARG A 3 -15.23 -3.80 14.38
CA ARG A 3 -16.68 -3.77 14.10
C ARG A 3 -16.99 -3.55 12.62
N TRP A 4 -16.20 -2.71 11.95
CA TRP A 4 -16.34 -2.46 10.51
C TRP A 4 -15.98 -3.72 9.71
N GLY A 5 -14.86 -4.38 10.02
CA GLY A 5 -14.48 -5.66 9.42
C GLY A 5 -15.54 -6.74 9.60
N LYS A 6 -16.11 -6.89 10.81
CA LYS A 6 -17.25 -7.79 11.05
C LYS A 6 -18.47 -7.45 10.21
N GLY A 7 -18.78 -6.16 10.04
CA GLY A 7 -19.90 -5.70 9.22
C GLY A 7 -19.72 -5.96 7.72
N LEU A 8 -18.49 -6.23 7.26
CA LEU A 8 -18.23 -6.69 5.90
C LEU A 8 -18.56 -8.17 5.70
N GLU A 9 -18.80 -8.92 6.78
CA GLU A 9 -18.91 -10.39 6.75
C GLU A 9 -17.70 -11.02 6.07
N SER A 10 -16.50 -10.47 6.36
CA SER A 10 -15.29 -10.73 5.59
C SER A 10 -14.92 -12.21 5.50
N VAL A 11 -15.13 -12.97 6.57
CA VAL A 11 -14.84 -14.42 6.63
C VAL A 11 -15.75 -15.23 5.69
N SER A 12 -17.00 -14.82 5.47
CA SER A 12 -17.93 -15.54 4.59
C SER A 12 -17.94 -15.01 3.15
N LYS A 13 -17.67 -13.71 2.95
CA LYS A 13 -17.64 -13.09 1.61
C LYS A 13 -16.28 -13.15 0.93
N PHE A 14 -15.21 -13.17 1.72
CA PHE A 14 -13.82 -13.12 1.23
C PHE A 14 -12.98 -14.20 1.93
N PRO A 15 -13.32 -15.50 1.78
CA PRO A 15 -12.59 -16.59 2.46
C PRO A 15 -11.13 -16.68 2.03
N TYR A 16 -10.80 -16.03 0.91
CA TYR A 16 -9.49 -16.00 0.29
C TYR A 16 -8.57 -14.91 0.88
N ALA A 17 -9.16 -13.83 1.44
CA ALA A 17 -8.44 -12.65 1.85
C ALA A 17 -7.81 -12.82 3.24
N ARG A 18 -6.60 -12.30 3.43
CA ARG A 18 -5.91 -12.32 4.73
C ARG A 18 -6.70 -11.49 5.75
N ASP A 19 -7.13 -12.10 6.86
CA ASP A 19 -7.70 -11.36 8.00
C ASP A 19 -6.58 -10.60 8.72
N ARG A 20 -6.40 -9.32 8.35
CA ARG A 20 -5.31 -8.45 8.83
C ARG A 20 -5.79 -7.12 9.40
N PHE A 21 -7.02 -7.07 9.91
CA PHE A 21 -7.58 -5.81 10.43
C PHE A 21 -6.80 -5.22 11.61
N VAL A 22 -6.16 -6.06 12.44
CA VAL A 22 -5.33 -5.60 13.56
C VAL A 22 -4.03 -5.01 13.05
N GLU A 23 -3.40 -5.66 12.09
CA GLU A 23 -2.15 -5.26 11.44
C GLU A 23 -2.34 -3.98 10.62
N CYS A 24 -3.44 -3.85 9.87
CA CYS A 24 -3.81 -2.60 9.19
C CYS A 24 -4.00 -1.44 10.17
N TYR A 25 -4.62 -1.72 11.34
CA TYR A 25 -4.77 -0.69 12.37
C TYR A 25 -3.45 -0.36 13.07
N PHE A 26 -2.58 -1.35 13.28
CA PHE A 26 -1.20 -1.16 13.76
C PHE A 26 -0.43 -0.21 12.84
N TRP A 27 -0.51 -0.42 11.52
CA TRP A 27 0.07 0.48 10.52
C TRP A 27 -0.47 1.90 10.63
N ALA A 28 -1.80 2.05 10.74
CA ALA A 28 -2.43 3.36 10.86
C ALA A 28 -2.02 4.09 12.14
N VAL A 29 -1.96 3.39 13.28
CA VAL A 29 -1.56 3.97 14.58
C VAL A 29 -0.09 4.34 14.57
N GLY A 30 0.80 3.49 14.07
CA GLY A 30 2.22 3.83 13.93
C GLY A 30 2.46 5.04 13.02
N THR A 31 1.55 5.29 12.08
CA THR A 31 1.63 6.41 11.15
C THR A 31 1.11 7.72 11.75
N LEU A 32 -0.12 7.70 12.31
CA LEU A 32 -0.91 8.87 12.68
C LEU A 32 -1.39 8.80 14.15
N TYR A 33 -0.49 8.60 15.10
CA TYR A 33 -0.86 8.26 16.48
C TYR A 33 -1.61 9.36 17.25
N GLU A 34 -1.47 10.63 16.90
CA GLU A 34 -2.01 11.73 17.69
C GLU A 34 -3.56 11.79 17.68
N PRO A 35 -4.22 12.20 18.79
CA PRO A 35 -5.68 12.15 18.90
C PRO A 35 -6.43 12.91 17.79
N GLN A 36 -5.92 14.06 17.35
CA GLN A 36 -6.54 14.88 16.29
C GLN A 36 -6.63 14.14 14.93
N HIS A 37 -5.77 13.16 14.69
CA HIS A 37 -5.78 12.36 13.46
C HIS A 37 -6.67 11.12 13.55
N SER A 38 -7.59 11.05 14.52
CA SER A 38 -8.43 9.86 14.73
C SER A 38 -9.25 9.46 13.50
N LEU A 39 -9.80 10.43 12.76
CA LEU A 39 -10.57 10.14 11.55
C LEU A 39 -9.64 9.64 10.44
N ALA A 40 -8.55 10.37 10.17
CA ALA A 40 -7.52 9.97 9.19
C ALA A 40 -6.93 8.59 9.48
N ARG A 41 -6.65 8.24 10.75
CA ARG A 41 -6.24 6.88 11.14
C ARG A 41 -7.26 5.83 10.76
N MET A 42 -8.55 6.10 11.00
CA MET A 42 -9.59 5.12 10.73
C MET A 42 -9.79 4.94 9.22
N THR A 43 -9.76 6.02 8.44
CA THR A 43 -9.81 5.98 6.97
C THR A 43 -8.61 5.24 6.42
N PHE A 44 -7.39 5.57 6.86
CA PHE A 44 -6.15 4.88 6.51
C PHE A 44 -6.25 3.37 6.78
N ALA A 45 -6.66 2.96 7.98
CA ALA A 45 -6.73 1.54 8.34
C ALA A 45 -7.74 0.77 7.48
N LYS A 46 -8.88 1.38 7.14
CA LYS A 46 -9.90 0.78 6.26
C LYS A 46 -9.38 0.67 4.83
N VAL A 47 -8.72 1.69 4.32
CA VAL A 47 -8.09 1.65 2.99
C VAL A 47 -6.99 0.60 2.94
N ALA A 48 -6.14 0.50 3.95
CA ALA A 48 -5.12 -0.55 4.04
C ALA A 48 -5.73 -1.96 3.96
N ALA A 49 -6.85 -2.20 4.65
CA ALA A 49 -7.55 -3.48 4.57
C ALA A 49 -8.16 -3.75 3.18
N LEU A 50 -8.70 -2.72 2.52
CA LEU A 50 -9.20 -2.83 1.14
C LEU A 50 -8.06 -3.09 0.14
N ILE A 51 -6.90 -2.44 0.33
CA ILE A 51 -5.69 -2.68 -0.47
C ILE A 51 -5.29 -4.13 -0.35
N THR A 52 -5.18 -4.67 0.88
CA THR A 52 -4.84 -6.09 1.09
C THR A 52 -5.84 -7.04 0.42
N MET A 53 -7.14 -6.76 0.51
CA MET A 53 -8.16 -7.58 -0.15
C MET A 53 -8.02 -7.58 -1.69
N ILE A 54 -7.73 -6.41 -2.28
CA ILE A 54 -7.51 -6.29 -3.72
C ILE A 54 -6.18 -6.94 -4.13
N ASP A 55 -5.12 -6.73 -3.36
CA ASP A 55 -3.80 -7.37 -3.50
C ASP A 55 -3.95 -8.89 -3.59
N ASP A 56 -4.67 -9.50 -2.64
CA ASP A 56 -4.91 -10.94 -2.61
C ASP A 56 -5.58 -11.43 -3.91
N ILE A 57 -6.54 -10.68 -4.46
CA ILE A 57 -7.18 -11.02 -5.75
C ILE A 57 -6.14 -11.08 -6.87
N TYR A 58 -5.33 -10.04 -7.04
CA TYR A 58 -4.33 -9.98 -8.12
C TYR A 58 -3.20 -10.99 -7.94
N ASP A 59 -2.77 -11.21 -6.70
CA ASP A 59 -1.56 -11.98 -6.39
C ASP A 59 -1.81 -13.50 -6.37
N ALA A 60 -2.99 -13.96 -5.95
CA ALA A 60 -3.20 -15.38 -5.65
C ALA A 60 -4.51 -16.02 -6.14
N TYR A 61 -5.51 -15.25 -6.57
CA TYR A 61 -6.86 -15.82 -6.81
C TYR A 61 -7.44 -15.55 -8.21
N GLY A 62 -7.30 -14.34 -8.72
CA GLY A 62 -7.90 -13.96 -10.00
C GLY A 62 -7.17 -14.57 -11.20
N THR A 63 -7.93 -15.02 -12.19
CA THR A 63 -7.39 -15.37 -13.50
C THR A 63 -7.06 -14.12 -14.32
N LEU A 64 -6.15 -14.18 -15.29
CA LEU A 64 -5.80 -13.00 -16.11
C LEU A 64 -7.00 -12.32 -16.76
N ASP A 65 -7.99 -13.08 -17.21
CA ASP A 65 -9.22 -12.55 -17.80
C ASP A 65 -10.07 -11.80 -16.77
N GLU A 66 -10.25 -12.38 -15.57
CA GLU A 66 -10.95 -11.71 -14.46
C GLU A 66 -10.21 -10.45 -14.00
N LEU A 67 -8.88 -10.51 -13.89
CA LEU A 67 -8.06 -9.37 -13.48
C LEU A 67 -8.09 -8.25 -14.52
N GLN A 68 -8.16 -8.57 -15.81
CA GLN A 68 -8.37 -7.60 -16.87
C GLN A 68 -9.73 -6.90 -16.71
N ILE A 69 -10.81 -7.67 -16.58
CA ILE A 69 -12.17 -7.13 -16.42
C ILE A 69 -12.24 -6.25 -15.16
N LEU A 70 -11.71 -6.72 -14.02
CA LEU A 70 -11.67 -5.97 -12.77
C LEU A 70 -10.92 -4.64 -12.93
N THR A 71 -9.76 -4.67 -13.59
CA THR A 71 -8.95 -3.46 -13.84
C THR A 71 -9.70 -2.49 -14.74
N ASP A 72 -10.34 -2.97 -15.81
CA ASP A 72 -11.10 -2.12 -16.72
C ASP A 72 -12.32 -1.48 -16.03
N SER A 73 -12.99 -2.22 -15.13
CA SER A 73 -14.05 -1.67 -14.29
C SER A 73 -13.51 -0.59 -13.34
N ALA A 74 -12.33 -0.81 -12.74
CA ALA A 74 -11.68 0.19 -11.89
C ALA A 74 -11.25 1.45 -12.67
N GLU A 75 -10.76 1.32 -13.91
CA GLU A 75 -10.43 2.46 -14.77
C GLU A 75 -11.63 3.39 -15.01
N ARG A 76 -12.80 2.78 -15.28
CA ARG A 76 -14.08 3.51 -15.39
C ARG A 76 -14.61 3.98 -14.04
N TRP A 77 -14.13 3.37 -12.96
CA TRP A 77 -14.60 3.54 -11.59
C TRP A 77 -16.12 3.31 -11.44
N ASP A 78 -16.65 2.35 -12.20
CA ASP A 78 -18.06 2.01 -12.24
C ASP A 78 -18.29 0.50 -12.07
N GLY A 79 -19.55 0.09 -11.94
CA GLY A 79 -19.93 -1.33 -11.79
C GLY A 79 -20.03 -2.07 -13.12
N SER A 80 -19.63 -1.47 -14.26
CA SER A 80 -19.86 -2.08 -15.57
C SER A 80 -18.90 -3.25 -15.79
N GLY A 81 -19.42 -4.41 -16.18
CA GLY A 81 -18.64 -5.63 -16.48
C GLY A 81 -18.35 -6.53 -15.28
N VAL A 82 -18.61 -6.07 -14.05
CA VAL A 82 -18.33 -6.84 -12.81
C VAL A 82 -19.27 -8.02 -12.62
N ASP A 83 -20.38 -8.06 -13.36
CA ASP A 83 -21.32 -9.16 -13.45
C ASP A 83 -20.74 -10.41 -14.12
N GLN A 84 -19.64 -10.25 -14.86
CA GLN A 84 -18.87 -11.34 -15.48
C GLN A 84 -17.83 -11.94 -14.53
N LEU A 85 -17.53 -11.26 -13.42
CA LEU A 85 -16.54 -11.71 -12.44
C LEU A 85 -17.15 -12.75 -11.50
N SER A 86 -16.30 -13.63 -10.96
CA SER A 86 -16.66 -14.53 -9.87
C SER A 86 -17.24 -13.78 -8.67
N ASP A 87 -18.12 -14.45 -7.92
CA ASP A 87 -18.89 -13.83 -6.83
C ASP A 87 -18.01 -13.13 -5.80
N TYR A 88 -16.85 -13.72 -5.48
CA TYR A 88 -15.93 -13.17 -4.49
C TYR A 88 -15.23 -11.89 -4.99
N ILE A 89 -14.77 -11.84 -6.25
CA ILE A 89 -14.17 -10.63 -6.83
C ILE A 89 -15.22 -9.52 -6.93
N ARG A 90 -16.42 -9.86 -7.42
CA ARG A 90 -17.55 -8.94 -7.52
C ARG A 90 -17.91 -8.33 -6.17
N ALA A 91 -18.03 -9.16 -5.12
CA ALA A 91 -18.32 -8.69 -3.77
C ALA A 91 -17.22 -7.77 -3.22
N SER A 92 -15.96 -8.03 -3.57
CA SER A 92 -14.80 -7.26 -3.12
C SER A 92 -14.78 -5.87 -3.76
N TYR A 93 -14.99 -5.81 -5.06
CA TYR A 93 -15.09 -4.55 -5.78
C TYR A 93 -16.33 -3.74 -5.38
N ALA A 94 -17.48 -4.40 -5.16
CA ALA A 94 -18.67 -3.74 -4.62
C ALA A 94 -18.42 -3.14 -3.22
N THR A 95 -17.63 -3.82 -2.38
CA THR A 95 -17.24 -3.32 -1.06
C THR A 95 -16.33 -2.10 -1.17
N LEU A 96 -15.34 -2.14 -2.07
CA LEU A 96 -14.48 -1.01 -2.39
C LEU A 96 -15.31 0.21 -2.86
N GLN A 97 -16.22 0.00 -3.81
CA GLN A 97 -17.09 1.06 -4.34
C GLN A 97 -18.00 1.66 -3.27
N LYS A 98 -18.64 0.82 -2.44
CA LYS A 98 -19.51 1.30 -1.37
C LYS A 98 -18.74 2.19 -0.39
N PHE A 99 -17.57 1.73 0.08
CA PHE A 99 -16.73 2.50 0.99
C PHE A 99 -16.34 3.85 0.36
N ASN A 100 -15.88 3.84 -0.89
CA ASN A 100 -15.43 5.06 -1.56
C ASN A 100 -16.58 6.01 -1.91
N LYS A 101 -17.80 5.50 -2.13
CA LYS A 101 -18.99 6.35 -2.27
C LYS A 101 -19.25 7.14 -0.99
N GLU A 102 -19.26 6.47 0.17
CA GLU A 102 -19.45 7.12 1.47
C GLU A 102 -18.36 8.18 1.74
N VAL A 103 -17.10 7.83 1.49
CA VAL A 103 -15.96 8.76 1.63
C VAL A 103 -16.10 9.97 0.70
N GLY A 104 -16.48 9.74 -0.57
CA GLY A 104 -16.66 10.81 -1.56
C GLY A 104 -17.78 11.78 -1.19
N GLU A 105 -18.91 11.27 -0.70
CA GLU A 105 -20.03 12.09 -0.23
C GLU A 105 -19.63 12.98 0.96
N ASP A 106 -18.84 12.46 1.90
CA ASP A 106 -18.36 13.23 3.05
C ASP A 106 -17.32 14.28 2.67
N LEU A 107 -16.40 13.95 1.76
CA LEU A 107 -15.40 14.92 1.27
C LEU A 107 -16.03 16.00 0.38
N ALA A 108 -17.09 15.70 -0.36
CA ALA A 108 -17.86 16.70 -1.09
C ALA A 108 -18.46 17.75 -0.15
N LYS A 109 -19.05 17.33 0.98
CA LYS A 109 -19.58 18.25 2.01
C LYS A 109 -18.48 19.13 2.62
N LYS A 110 -17.26 18.59 2.75
CA LYS A 110 -16.07 19.32 3.24
C LYS A 110 -15.39 20.18 2.18
N GLN A 111 -15.89 20.23 0.93
CA GLN A 111 -15.25 20.91 -0.21
C GLN A 111 -13.83 20.38 -0.51
N ARG A 112 -13.62 19.07 -0.33
CA ARG A 112 -12.33 18.38 -0.54
C ARG A 112 -12.37 17.36 -1.67
N THR A 113 -13.18 17.62 -2.69
CA THR A 113 -13.29 16.77 -3.88
C THR A 113 -11.96 16.63 -4.61
N TYR A 114 -11.07 17.62 -4.57
CA TYR A 114 -9.71 17.53 -5.11
C TYR A 114 -8.90 16.38 -4.49
N ALA A 115 -8.99 16.19 -3.17
CA ALA A 115 -8.29 15.13 -2.46
C ALA A 115 -8.90 13.76 -2.78
N PHE A 116 -10.23 13.68 -2.83
CA PHE A 116 -10.93 12.46 -3.23
C PHE A 116 -10.54 12.03 -4.65
N ASN A 117 -10.55 12.95 -5.62
CA ASN A 117 -10.21 12.64 -7.00
C ASN A 117 -8.79 12.08 -7.11
N LYS A 118 -7.80 12.67 -6.43
CA LYS A 118 -6.43 12.14 -6.41
C LYS A 118 -6.38 10.71 -5.83
N TYR A 119 -7.09 10.48 -4.74
CA TYR A 119 -7.16 9.15 -4.12
C TYR A 119 -7.80 8.09 -5.03
N ILE A 120 -8.83 8.46 -5.82
CA ILE A 120 -9.42 7.56 -6.81
C ILE A 120 -8.43 7.27 -7.96
N GLU A 121 -7.70 8.28 -8.43
CA GLU A 121 -6.66 8.05 -9.45
C GLU A 121 -5.53 7.15 -8.92
N ASP A 122 -5.16 7.26 -7.64
CA ASP A 122 -4.19 6.36 -7.02
C ASP A 122 -4.70 4.92 -6.93
N TRP A 123 -6.00 4.71 -6.70
CA TRP A 123 -6.60 3.38 -6.75
C TRP A 123 -6.52 2.77 -8.16
N LYS A 124 -6.86 3.55 -9.18
CA LYS A 124 -6.77 3.10 -10.58
C LYS A 124 -5.33 2.72 -10.93
N GLN A 125 -4.38 3.58 -10.59
CA GLN A 125 -2.96 3.37 -10.84
C GLN A 125 -2.43 2.15 -10.06
N TYR A 126 -2.87 1.95 -8.82
CA TYR A 126 -2.57 0.75 -8.03
C TYR A 126 -3.10 -0.53 -8.69
N MET A 127 -4.37 -0.57 -9.09
CA MET A 127 -4.97 -1.75 -9.72
C MET A 127 -4.36 -2.06 -11.09
N ARG A 128 -4.08 -1.02 -11.90
CA ARG A 128 -3.40 -1.15 -13.19
C ARG A 128 -2.02 -1.79 -13.06
N THR A 129 -1.24 -1.34 -12.08
CA THR A 129 0.11 -1.86 -11.86
C THR A 129 0.10 -3.24 -11.23
N ASN A 130 -0.93 -3.57 -10.43
CA ASN A 130 -1.16 -4.94 -9.97
C ASN A 130 -1.48 -5.90 -11.12
N LEU A 131 -2.26 -5.47 -12.12
CA LEU A 131 -2.48 -6.27 -13.33
C LEU A 131 -1.17 -6.55 -14.07
N THR A 132 -0.31 -5.54 -14.24
CA THR A 132 1.02 -5.71 -14.85
C THR A 132 1.86 -6.73 -14.07
N GLN A 133 1.91 -6.62 -12.74
CA GLN A 133 2.66 -7.54 -11.88
C GLN A 133 2.10 -8.97 -11.96
N SER A 134 0.76 -9.11 -11.99
CA SER A 134 0.07 -10.40 -12.13
C SER A 134 0.39 -11.04 -13.47
N ARG A 135 0.48 -10.26 -14.56
CA ARG A 135 0.92 -10.78 -15.87
C ARG A 135 2.32 -11.35 -15.77
N TRP A 136 3.28 -10.60 -15.22
CA TRP A 136 4.66 -11.09 -15.05
C TRP A 136 4.71 -12.41 -14.28
N PHE A 137 3.97 -12.49 -13.17
CA PHE A 137 3.88 -13.70 -12.36
C PHE A 137 3.27 -14.88 -13.14
N LEU A 138 2.08 -14.71 -13.71
CA LEU A 138 1.32 -15.78 -14.37
C LEU A 138 1.96 -16.25 -15.68
N THR A 139 2.66 -15.37 -16.41
CA THR A 139 3.41 -15.73 -17.62
C THR A 139 4.85 -16.15 -17.35
N LYS A 140 5.29 -16.11 -16.08
CA LYS A 140 6.68 -16.37 -15.65
C LYS A 140 7.69 -15.46 -16.34
N GLU A 141 7.28 -14.24 -16.63
CA GLU A 141 8.15 -13.21 -17.16
C GLU A 141 8.90 -12.53 -16.02
N LEU A 142 10.23 -12.43 -16.15
CA LEU A 142 11.05 -11.64 -15.27
C LEU A 142 11.39 -10.33 -15.98
N PRO A 143 10.80 -9.19 -15.59
CA PRO A 143 11.08 -7.89 -16.23
C PRO A 143 12.51 -7.41 -15.96
N SER A 144 12.90 -6.28 -16.54
CA SER A 144 14.11 -5.58 -16.09
C SER A 144 13.92 -5.04 -14.68
N PHE A 145 15.00 -4.84 -13.92
CA PHE A 145 14.97 -4.20 -12.61
C PHE A 145 14.35 -2.80 -12.67
N ALA A 146 14.65 -2.03 -13.73
CA ALA A 146 14.11 -0.69 -13.91
C ALA A 146 12.58 -0.72 -14.09
N ASP A 147 12.08 -1.60 -14.96
CA ASP A 147 10.63 -1.76 -15.17
C ASP A 147 9.94 -2.30 -13.92
N TYR A 148 10.57 -3.26 -13.24
CA TYR A 148 10.06 -3.82 -11.99
C TYR A 148 9.90 -2.74 -10.92
N ILE A 149 10.95 -1.94 -10.66
CA ILE A 149 10.89 -0.89 -9.63
C ILE A 149 9.89 0.20 -10.01
N SER A 150 9.80 0.57 -11.30
CA SER A 150 8.82 1.56 -11.77
C SER A 150 7.38 1.13 -11.46
N ASN A 151 7.04 -0.13 -11.76
CA ASN A 151 5.72 -0.70 -11.43
C ASN A 151 5.57 -0.94 -9.91
N GLY A 152 6.58 -1.52 -9.30
CA GLY A 152 6.66 -1.90 -7.88
C GLY A 152 6.52 -0.73 -6.92
N ALA A 153 7.09 0.43 -7.29
CA ALA A 153 6.93 1.67 -6.54
C ALA A 153 5.49 2.21 -6.59
N ILE A 154 4.59 1.61 -7.35
CA ILE A 154 3.17 1.91 -7.31
C ILE A 154 2.41 0.77 -6.63
N THR A 155 2.69 -0.49 -7.02
CA THR A 155 1.99 -1.67 -6.48
C THR A 155 2.22 -1.91 -5.00
N ILE A 156 3.27 -1.34 -4.41
CA ILE A 156 3.44 -1.35 -2.95
C ILE A 156 2.33 -0.59 -2.20
N GLY A 157 1.54 0.23 -2.91
CA GLY A 157 0.40 0.95 -2.35
C GLY A 157 0.76 2.20 -1.54
N ALA A 158 2.04 2.59 -1.48
CA ALA A 158 2.50 3.69 -0.64
C ALA A 158 1.91 5.06 -1.06
N TYR A 159 1.77 5.31 -2.37
CA TYR A 159 1.06 6.50 -2.89
C TYR A 159 -0.41 6.52 -2.48
N LEU A 160 -1.09 5.38 -2.65
CA LEU A 160 -2.50 5.23 -2.32
C LEU A 160 -2.78 5.38 -0.81
N ILE A 161 -1.90 4.83 0.02
CA ILE A 161 -1.98 4.98 1.47
C ILE A 161 -1.71 6.43 1.89
N ALA A 162 -0.76 7.10 1.25
CA ALA A 162 -0.52 8.52 1.51
C ALA A 162 -1.75 9.38 1.15
N SER A 163 -2.34 9.16 -0.03
CA SER A 163 -3.55 9.89 -0.42
C SER A 163 -4.73 9.60 0.51
N ALA A 164 -4.90 8.34 0.95
CA ALA A 164 -5.91 7.96 1.93
C ALA A 164 -5.74 8.66 3.28
N GLY A 165 -4.51 8.78 3.79
CA GLY A 165 -4.23 9.54 5.01
C GLY A 165 -4.58 11.02 4.87
N PHE A 166 -4.26 11.61 3.71
CA PHE A 166 -4.53 13.03 3.44
C PHE A 166 -6.00 13.39 3.28
N LEU A 167 -6.92 12.44 3.03
CA LEU A 167 -8.35 12.72 2.89
C LEU A 167 -8.93 13.47 4.11
N ASP A 168 -8.52 13.06 5.31
CA ASP A 168 -9.04 13.57 6.58
C ASP A 168 -8.00 14.35 7.40
N MET A 169 -6.91 14.82 6.76
CA MET A 169 -5.94 15.72 7.39
C MET A 169 -6.20 17.15 6.95
N ASP A 170 -6.53 18.04 7.89
CA ASP A 170 -6.76 19.47 7.61
C ASP A 170 -5.54 20.16 6.98
N SER A 171 -4.35 19.64 7.26
CA SER A 171 -3.08 20.12 6.71
C SER A 171 -2.88 19.78 5.21
N ALA A 172 -3.69 18.89 4.63
CA ALA A 172 -3.57 18.49 3.22
C ALA A 172 -4.43 19.37 2.31
N SER A 173 -3.95 20.58 2.03
CA SER A 173 -4.59 21.52 1.10
C SER A 173 -4.54 21.03 -0.35
N GLU A 174 -5.26 21.71 -1.24
CA GLU A 174 -5.23 21.43 -2.68
C GLU A 174 -3.82 21.56 -3.26
N ASP A 175 -3.03 22.54 -2.83
CA ASP A 175 -1.62 22.69 -3.23
C ASP A 175 -0.76 21.49 -2.83
N VAL A 176 -1.03 20.89 -1.65
CA VAL A 176 -0.33 19.67 -1.21
C VAL A 176 -0.70 18.49 -2.09
N ILE A 177 -1.98 18.33 -2.43
CA ILE A 177 -2.46 17.26 -3.30
C ILE A 177 -1.92 17.42 -4.73
N ASN A 178 -1.90 18.65 -5.25
CA ASN A 178 -1.34 18.97 -6.56
C ASN A 178 0.17 18.71 -6.58
N TRP A 179 0.90 19.15 -5.55
CA TRP A 179 2.32 18.85 -5.41
C TRP A 179 2.59 17.34 -5.39
N MET A 180 1.84 16.56 -4.61
CA MET A 180 1.97 15.10 -4.57
C MET A 180 1.74 14.47 -5.96
N SER A 181 0.80 15.01 -6.73
CA SER A 181 0.46 14.54 -8.08
C SER A 181 1.55 14.77 -9.11
N THR A 182 2.52 15.66 -8.83
CA THR A 182 3.70 15.87 -9.70
C THR A 182 4.80 14.82 -9.52
N ASN A 183 4.59 13.82 -8.66
CA ASN A 183 5.60 12.82 -8.28
C ASN A 183 6.93 13.44 -7.82
N PRO A 184 6.90 14.28 -6.78
CA PRO A 184 8.09 14.96 -6.28
C PRO A 184 9.11 13.94 -5.77
N LYS A 185 10.38 14.32 -5.75
CA LYS A 185 11.51 13.45 -5.36
C LYS A 185 11.26 12.75 -4.01
N LEU A 186 10.61 13.44 -3.06
CA LEU A 186 10.20 12.84 -1.79
C LEU A 186 9.26 11.65 -1.97
N MET A 187 8.21 11.76 -2.78
CA MET A 187 7.24 10.68 -3.01
C MET A 187 7.89 9.49 -3.73
N VAL A 188 8.76 9.76 -4.72
CA VAL A 188 9.50 8.72 -5.43
C VAL A 188 10.42 7.96 -4.47
N ALA A 189 11.16 8.66 -3.61
CA ALA A 189 12.04 8.05 -2.63
C ALA A 189 11.26 7.26 -1.57
N TYR A 190 10.17 7.82 -1.06
CA TYR A 190 9.26 7.19 -0.11
C TYR A 190 8.68 5.87 -0.63
N SER A 191 8.18 5.88 -1.87
CA SER A 191 7.56 4.69 -2.43
C SER A 191 8.60 3.64 -2.84
N THR A 192 9.71 4.06 -3.45
CA THR A 192 10.83 3.17 -3.78
C THR A 192 11.40 2.53 -2.51
N HIS A 193 11.55 3.29 -1.43
CA HIS A 193 11.97 2.77 -0.13
C HIS A 193 11.04 1.65 0.34
N SER A 194 9.74 1.92 0.37
CA SER A 194 8.71 0.97 0.78
C SER A 194 8.74 -0.31 -0.06
N ARG A 195 8.93 -0.18 -1.39
CA ARG A 195 9.07 -1.31 -2.30
C ARG A 195 10.32 -2.14 -1.94
N LEU A 196 11.47 -1.50 -1.82
CA LEU A 196 12.74 -2.18 -1.57
C LEU A 196 12.73 -2.93 -0.23
N ILE A 197 12.21 -2.33 0.86
CA ILE A 197 12.16 -3.01 2.16
C ILE A 197 11.18 -4.19 2.16
N ASN A 198 10.02 -4.10 1.47
CA ASN A 198 9.11 -5.23 1.37
C ASN A 198 9.73 -6.36 0.53
N ASP A 199 10.36 -6.08 -0.61
CA ASP A 199 10.97 -7.15 -1.42
C ASP A 199 12.16 -7.76 -0.72
N TYR A 200 12.98 -6.93 -0.06
CA TYR A 200 14.09 -7.42 0.73
C TYR A 200 13.62 -8.23 1.95
N GLY A 201 12.47 -7.87 2.53
CA GLY A 201 11.83 -8.52 3.66
C GLY A 201 11.17 -9.85 3.31
N GLY A 202 10.35 -9.85 2.24
CA GLY A 202 9.55 -10.97 1.77
C GLY A 202 10.27 -11.92 0.80
N HIS A 203 11.48 -11.56 0.33
CA HIS A 203 12.19 -12.27 -0.74
C HIS A 203 12.11 -13.80 -0.68
N LYS A 204 12.39 -14.39 0.49
CA LYS A 204 12.41 -15.84 0.65
C LYS A 204 11.02 -16.44 0.39
N PHE A 205 9.99 -15.86 1.00
CA PHE A 205 8.60 -16.31 0.84
C PHE A 205 8.15 -16.17 -0.62
N ASP A 206 8.42 -15.02 -1.24
CA ASP A 206 8.05 -14.75 -2.64
C ASP A 206 8.76 -15.68 -3.62
N LYS A 207 10.04 -15.97 -3.38
CA LYS A 207 10.80 -16.93 -4.19
C LYS A 207 10.25 -18.35 -4.09
N GLU A 208 9.86 -18.79 -2.90
CA GLU A 208 9.31 -20.13 -2.66
C GLU A 208 7.98 -20.37 -3.40
N ARG A 209 7.16 -19.32 -3.57
CA ARG A 209 5.91 -19.37 -4.37
C ARG A 209 6.12 -19.11 -5.87
N GLY A 210 7.36 -18.88 -6.31
CA GLY A 210 7.70 -18.61 -7.71
C GLY A 210 7.43 -17.17 -8.17
N SER A 211 7.28 -16.24 -7.23
CA SER A 211 7.09 -14.82 -7.51
C SER A 211 8.43 -14.11 -7.70
N SER A 212 8.47 -13.21 -8.68
CA SER A 212 9.64 -12.37 -8.97
C SER A 212 9.69 -11.19 -8.01
N THR A 213 10.86 -10.98 -7.40
CA THR A 213 11.11 -9.80 -6.54
C THR A 213 12.08 -8.85 -7.23
N ALA A 214 12.15 -7.60 -6.76
CA ALA A 214 13.16 -6.67 -7.28
C ALA A 214 14.59 -7.25 -7.15
N LEU A 215 14.85 -8.07 -6.12
CA LEU A 215 16.17 -8.68 -5.91
C LEU A 215 16.52 -9.66 -7.05
N GLU A 216 15.57 -10.49 -7.47
CA GLU A 216 15.76 -11.41 -8.61
C GLU A 216 15.96 -10.65 -9.92
N CYS A 217 15.17 -9.60 -10.17
CA CYS A 217 15.35 -8.74 -11.35
C CYS A 217 16.74 -8.10 -11.37
N PHE A 218 17.22 -7.63 -10.22
CA PHE A 218 18.55 -7.00 -10.10
C PHE A 218 19.69 -8.00 -10.31
N MET A 219 19.57 -9.20 -9.75
CA MET A 219 20.54 -10.29 -9.96
C MET A 219 20.65 -10.64 -11.43
N LYS A 220 19.51 -10.76 -12.13
CA LYS A 220 19.46 -11.01 -13.58
C LYS A 220 20.14 -9.91 -14.37
N ASP A 221 19.76 -8.65 -14.16
CA ASP A 221 20.22 -7.53 -14.98
C ASP A 221 21.73 -7.25 -14.81
N HIS A 222 22.26 -7.50 -13.62
CA HIS A 222 23.67 -7.27 -13.31
C HIS A 222 24.55 -8.52 -13.36
N ASN A 223 23.95 -9.70 -13.51
CA ASN A 223 24.63 -11.00 -13.50
C ASN A 223 25.53 -11.19 -12.25
N ILE A 224 24.95 -10.97 -11.07
CA ILE A 224 25.63 -11.04 -9.77
C ILE A 224 24.95 -12.05 -8.83
N SER A 225 25.65 -12.45 -7.78
CA SER A 225 25.11 -13.35 -6.75
C SER A 225 24.02 -12.69 -5.89
N GLU A 226 23.21 -13.50 -5.22
CA GLU A 226 22.19 -13.01 -4.27
C GLU A 226 22.82 -12.21 -3.11
N GLU A 227 24.01 -12.61 -2.65
CA GLU A 227 24.73 -11.91 -1.59
C GLU A 227 25.18 -10.51 -2.02
N GLU A 228 25.73 -10.38 -3.23
CA GLU A 228 26.13 -9.09 -3.80
C GLU A 228 24.91 -8.20 -4.07
N ALA A 229 23.83 -8.76 -4.61
CA ALA A 229 22.57 -8.06 -4.83
C ALA A 229 21.97 -7.58 -3.50
N ALA A 230 21.96 -8.41 -2.46
CA ALA A 230 21.47 -8.06 -1.14
C ALA A 230 22.26 -6.89 -0.52
N LYS A 231 23.59 -6.86 -0.72
CA LYS A 231 24.41 -5.71 -0.30
C LYS A 231 24.01 -4.43 -1.04
N LYS A 232 23.83 -4.51 -2.36
CA LYS A 232 23.40 -3.36 -3.18
C LYS A 232 21.99 -2.88 -2.81
N PHE A 233 21.09 -3.80 -2.47
CA PHE A 233 19.75 -3.47 -1.98
C PHE A 233 19.76 -2.66 -0.69
N ARG A 234 20.59 -3.06 0.28
CA ARG A 234 20.76 -2.29 1.52
C ARG A 234 21.31 -0.89 1.25
N GLU A 235 22.29 -0.77 0.35
CA GLU A 235 22.80 0.54 -0.09
C GLU A 235 21.70 1.40 -0.73
N MET A 236 20.83 0.81 -1.57
CA MET A 236 19.68 1.51 -2.17
C MET A 236 18.65 1.96 -1.12
N ILE A 237 18.32 1.09 -0.15
CA ILE A 237 17.42 1.41 0.97
C ILE A 237 17.99 2.59 1.78
N GLU A 238 19.27 2.56 2.15
CA GLU A 238 19.94 3.67 2.85
C GLU A 238 19.92 4.98 2.03
N ASN A 239 20.12 4.89 0.71
CA ASN A 239 20.11 6.06 -0.15
C ASN A 239 18.71 6.68 -0.26
N THR A 240 17.65 5.88 -0.33
CA THR A 240 16.27 6.40 -0.28
C THR A 240 15.98 7.13 1.03
N TRP A 241 16.49 6.65 2.17
CA TRP A 241 16.42 7.39 3.44
C TRP A 241 17.13 8.74 3.40
N LYS A 242 18.34 8.79 2.86
CA LYS A 242 19.09 10.05 2.71
C LYS A 242 18.32 11.06 1.87
N VAL A 243 17.70 10.61 0.77
CA VAL A 243 16.86 11.46 -0.08
C VAL A 243 15.63 11.94 0.68
N MET A 244 14.89 11.06 1.37
CA MET A 244 13.72 11.47 2.17
C MET A 244 14.10 12.52 3.24
N ASN A 245 15.23 12.33 3.92
CA ASN A 245 15.74 13.27 4.91
C ASN A 245 16.10 14.63 4.29
N GLU A 246 16.80 14.62 3.15
CA GLU A 246 17.16 15.85 2.42
C GLU A 246 15.91 16.63 2.00
N GLU A 247 14.92 15.95 1.41
CA GLU A 247 13.71 16.59 0.92
C GLU A 247 12.85 17.17 2.07
N CYS A 248 12.91 16.58 3.27
CA CYS A 248 12.24 17.13 4.46
C CYS A 248 12.87 18.44 4.99
N LEU A 249 14.09 18.78 4.55
CA LEU A 249 14.77 20.03 4.91
C LEU A 249 14.55 21.14 3.88
N ARG A 250 14.07 20.80 2.68
CA ARG A 250 13.81 21.76 1.60
C ARG A 250 12.50 22.51 1.84
N PRO A 251 12.34 23.72 1.26
CA PRO A 251 11.03 24.36 1.21
C PRO A 251 10.06 23.50 0.39
N THR A 252 9.00 23.02 1.02
CA THR A 252 7.97 22.21 0.37
C THR A 252 6.57 22.74 0.69
N PRO A 253 5.59 22.60 -0.22
CA PRO A 253 4.20 22.97 0.08
C PRO A 253 3.54 22.01 1.10
N ILE A 254 4.05 20.79 1.24
CA ILE A 254 3.58 19.84 2.25
C ILE A 254 3.97 20.31 3.67
N PRO A 255 3.01 20.39 4.61
CA PRO A 255 3.30 20.79 5.99
C PRO A 255 4.01 19.68 6.77
N ARG A 256 4.56 20.04 7.94
CA ARG A 256 5.35 19.14 8.80
C ARG A 256 4.61 17.87 9.19
N ASP A 257 3.32 17.99 9.45
CA ASP A 257 2.39 16.94 9.83
C ASP A 257 2.26 15.92 8.69
N GLY A 258 2.14 16.41 7.45
CA GLY A 258 2.10 15.55 6.26
C GLY A 258 3.45 14.88 5.97
N LEU A 259 4.56 15.61 6.11
CA LEU A 259 5.91 15.03 6.02
C LEU A 259 6.10 13.91 7.05
N LYS A 260 5.68 14.16 8.30
CA LYS A 260 5.74 13.20 9.39
C LYS A 260 4.92 11.95 9.08
N MET A 261 3.72 12.10 8.51
CA MET A 261 2.91 10.96 8.08
C MET A 261 3.69 10.08 7.08
N LEU A 262 4.22 10.66 5.99
CA LEU A 262 4.98 9.91 4.97
C LEU A 262 6.19 9.18 5.58
N LEU A 263 6.98 9.88 6.41
CA LEU A 263 8.13 9.28 7.07
C LEU A 263 7.74 8.18 8.05
N ASN A 264 6.61 8.32 8.75
CA ASN A 264 6.14 7.31 9.68
C ASN A 264 5.65 6.06 8.95
N VAL A 265 5.04 6.19 7.77
CA VAL A 265 4.72 5.00 6.95
C VAL A 265 6.01 4.22 6.64
N ALA A 266 7.09 4.90 6.22
CA ALA A 266 8.38 4.26 5.98
C ALA A 266 8.97 3.62 7.26
N ARG A 267 8.89 4.28 8.42
CA ARG A 267 9.36 3.75 9.71
C ARG A 267 8.59 2.52 10.18
N VAL A 268 7.27 2.51 9.99
CA VAL A 268 6.44 1.34 10.28
C VAL A 268 6.85 0.19 9.35
N GLY A 269 7.05 0.47 8.06
CA GLY A 269 7.58 -0.51 7.11
C GLY A 269 8.89 -1.14 7.59
N GLU A 270 9.87 -0.34 7.99
CA GLU A 270 11.15 -0.83 8.53
C GLU A 270 10.96 -1.75 9.75
N THR A 271 9.97 -1.46 10.60
CA THR A 271 9.63 -2.30 11.75
C THR A 271 9.01 -3.64 11.32
N VAL A 272 8.13 -3.59 10.32
CA VAL A 272 7.37 -4.75 9.83
C VAL A 272 8.27 -5.72 9.04
N TYR A 273 9.26 -5.21 8.31
CA TYR A 273 10.16 -6.01 7.47
C TYR A 273 11.56 -6.23 8.08
N LYS A 274 11.78 -5.77 9.32
CA LYS A 274 13.09 -5.68 10.00
C LYS A 274 13.95 -6.95 9.93
N HIS A 275 13.32 -8.12 10.05
CA HIS A 275 14.01 -9.39 10.26
C HIS A 275 14.17 -10.22 8.98
N ARG A 276 14.05 -9.60 7.80
CA ARG A 276 13.90 -10.31 6.52
C ARG A 276 12.75 -11.32 6.53
N ILE A 277 11.65 -10.89 7.14
CA ILE A 277 10.38 -11.60 7.22
C ILE A 277 9.29 -10.57 6.92
N ASP A 278 8.30 -10.94 6.13
CA ASP A 278 7.10 -10.13 5.95
C ASP A 278 6.22 -10.22 7.20
N GLY A 279 6.40 -9.27 8.13
CA GLY A 279 5.60 -9.23 9.35
C GLY A 279 4.14 -8.85 9.15
N PHE A 280 3.73 -8.40 7.96
CA PHE A 280 2.32 -8.20 7.64
C PHE A 280 1.64 -9.53 7.34
N THR A 281 2.26 -10.37 6.50
CA THR A 281 1.76 -11.71 6.20
C THR A 281 1.98 -12.67 7.36
N GLU A 282 3.11 -12.55 8.07
CA GLU A 282 3.49 -13.37 9.23
C GLU A 282 3.44 -12.55 10.55
N PRO A 283 2.24 -12.19 11.05
CA PRO A 283 2.07 -11.21 12.14
C PRO A 283 2.68 -11.62 13.49
N HIS A 284 3.10 -12.87 13.64
CA HIS A 284 3.79 -13.32 14.84
C HIS A 284 5.09 -12.56 15.10
N VAL A 285 5.77 -12.05 14.06
CA VAL A 285 7.02 -11.28 14.22
C VAL A 285 6.80 -9.84 14.69
N ILE A 286 5.60 -9.28 14.51
CA ILE A 286 5.24 -7.93 14.99
C ILE A 286 4.27 -7.97 16.17
N LYS A 287 3.93 -9.16 16.66
CA LYS A 287 2.95 -9.37 17.73
C LYS A 287 3.29 -8.57 18.99
N ASP A 288 4.56 -8.52 19.37
CA ASP A 288 4.98 -7.79 20.57
C ASP A 288 4.82 -6.28 20.40
N HIS A 289 5.06 -5.75 19.19
CA HIS A 289 4.79 -4.35 18.88
C HIS A 289 3.29 -4.04 18.92
N ILE A 290 2.45 -4.92 18.37
CA ILE A 290 0.98 -4.80 18.42
C ILE A 290 0.51 -4.78 19.87
N ARG A 291 1.00 -5.71 20.70
CA ARG A 291 0.66 -5.79 22.13
C ARG A 291 1.07 -4.52 22.87
N ALA A 292 2.31 -4.09 22.71
CA ALA A 292 2.84 -2.91 23.38
C ALA A 292 2.08 -1.62 23.04
N MET A 293 1.53 -1.51 21.81
CA MET A 293 0.80 -0.31 21.40
C MET A 293 -0.70 -0.36 21.64
N LEU A 294 -1.33 -1.55 21.60
CA LEU A 294 -2.78 -1.68 21.53
C LEU A 294 -3.41 -2.49 22.68
N VAL A 295 -2.61 -3.16 23.50
CA VAL A 295 -3.11 -4.09 24.53
C VAL A 295 -2.54 -3.78 25.90
N ASP A 296 -1.21 -3.70 26.01
CA ASP A 296 -0.52 -3.62 27.28
C ASP A 296 -0.44 -2.15 27.72
N PHE A 297 -1.02 -1.82 28.88
CA PHE A 297 -0.93 -0.48 29.47
C PHE A 297 0.42 -0.28 30.13
N MET A 298 0.99 0.93 30.02
CA MET A 298 2.14 1.30 30.84
C MET A 298 1.70 1.39 32.31
N SER A 299 2.39 0.68 33.18
CA SER A 299 2.20 0.84 34.62
C SER A 299 2.53 2.27 35.03
N ILE A 300 1.61 2.90 35.76
CA ILE A 300 1.78 4.23 36.34
C ILE A 300 2.47 4.10 37.71
#